data_AF-A0A819ZFP6-F1
#
_entry.id   AF-A0A819ZFP6-F1
#
_cell.length_a   1.000
_cell.length_b   1.000
_cell.length_c   1.000
_cell.angle_alpha   90.00
_cell.angle_beta   90.00
_cell.angle_gamma   90.00
#
_symmetry.space_group_name_H-M   'P 1'
#
loop_
_entity.id
_entity.type
_entity.pdbx_description
1 polymer ?
#
loop_
_entity_poly.entity_id
_entity_poly.type
_entity_poly.pdbx_seq_one_letter_code
_entity_poly.pdbx_strand_id
1 'polypeptide(L)'
;ISPIELDGYTWPTTEHYFQAQKYISNETHFQNILQLATPREAFAYVRTHKSARRPDWDDVKDEIMFKACLAKFQQHPKLKELLLSTGDRTIVEHTTNDSYWADGGDGTGRNQLGITLMKVRQYLKDN
;
A
#
# COMPACT_ATOMS: atom_id res chain seq x y z
N ILE A 1 12.30 8.36 -2.04
CA ILE A 1 10.86 8.24 -2.34
C ILE A 1 10.74 7.59 -3.72
N SER A 2 9.83 6.64 -3.92
CA SER A 2 9.68 5.89 -5.18
C SER A 2 8.27 6.13 -5.74
N PRO A 3 8.09 7.15 -6.61
CA PRO A 3 6.81 7.45 -7.21
C PRO A 3 6.30 6.31 -8.08
N ILE A 4 4.98 6.16 -8.21
CA ILE A 4 4.37 5.14 -9.07
C ILE A 4 3.35 5.76 -10.00
N GLU A 5 3.32 5.31 -11.25
CA GLU A 5 2.26 5.63 -12.21
C GLU A 5 1.17 4.55 -12.12
N LEU A 6 -0.03 4.92 -11.70
CA LEU A 6 -1.11 3.95 -11.50
C LEU A 6 -2.46 4.63 -11.67
N ASP A 7 -3.36 3.96 -12.41
CA ASP A 7 -4.73 4.42 -12.69
C ASP A 7 -4.79 5.83 -13.30
N GLY A 8 -3.83 6.18 -14.14
CA GLY A 8 -3.76 7.47 -14.84
C GLY A 8 -3.14 8.61 -14.03
N TYR A 9 -2.63 8.35 -12.82
CA TYR A 9 -2.00 9.36 -11.97
C TYR A 9 -0.57 8.96 -11.59
N THR A 10 0.28 9.95 -11.37
CA THR A 10 1.60 9.78 -10.74
C THR A 10 1.49 10.01 -9.25
N TRP A 11 1.62 8.94 -8.46
CA TRP A 11 1.53 8.95 -7.01
C TRP A 11 2.91 9.12 -6.39
N PRO A 12 3.10 10.03 -5.42
CA PRO A 12 4.39 10.20 -4.76
C PRO A 12 4.87 8.92 -4.05
N THR A 13 3.94 8.16 -3.46
CA THR A 13 4.21 6.86 -2.85
C THR A 13 2.99 5.93 -2.97
N THR A 14 3.19 4.64 -2.71
CA THR A 14 2.10 3.67 -2.55
C THR A 14 1.10 4.09 -1.45
N GLU A 15 1.58 4.75 -0.39
CA GLU A 15 0.72 5.28 0.68
C GLU A 15 -0.26 6.33 0.15
N HIS A 16 0.18 7.23 -0.72
CA HIS A 16 -0.72 8.24 -1.31
C HIS A 16 -1.83 7.56 -2.10
N TYR A 17 -1.49 6.60 -2.96
CA TYR A 17 -2.48 5.81 -3.70
C TYR A 17 -3.46 5.11 -2.74
N PHE A 18 -2.94 4.33 -1.79
CA PHE A 18 -3.75 3.56 -0.85
C PHE A 18 -4.70 4.44 -0.02
N GLN A 19 -4.24 5.61 0.42
CA GLN A 19 -5.06 6.56 1.16
C GLN A 19 -6.10 7.24 0.26
N ALA A 20 -5.75 7.63 -0.96
CA ALA A 20 -6.67 8.26 -1.91
C ALA A 20 -7.79 7.32 -2.35
N GLN A 21 -7.50 6.02 -2.50
CA GLN A 21 -8.49 5.01 -2.89
C GLN A 21 -9.65 4.83 -1.89
N LYS A 22 -9.48 5.31 -0.64
CA LYS A 22 -10.58 5.40 0.32
C LYS A 22 -11.64 6.42 -0.09
N TYR A 23 -11.33 7.32 -1.01
CA TYR A 23 -12.16 8.44 -1.44
C TYR A 23 -12.45 8.41 -2.94
N ILE A 24 -12.47 7.22 -3.57
CA ILE A 24 -12.67 7.11 -5.03
C ILE A 24 -13.98 7.76 -5.53
N SER A 25 -15.00 7.87 -4.68
CA SER A 25 -16.26 8.57 -4.98
C SER A 25 -16.30 10.02 -4.49
N ASN A 26 -15.19 10.53 -3.95
CA ASN A 26 -15.06 11.90 -3.43
C ASN A 26 -13.79 12.54 -4.01
N GLU A 27 -13.98 13.17 -5.17
CA GLU A 27 -12.91 13.80 -5.95
C GLU A 27 -12.09 14.81 -5.14
N THR A 28 -12.74 15.60 -4.27
CA THR A 28 -12.05 16.60 -3.46
C THR A 28 -11.03 15.98 -2.52
N HIS A 29 -11.39 14.94 -1.77
CA HIS A 29 -10.44 14.26 -0.88
C HIS A 29 -9.38 13.50 -1.66
N PHE A 30 -9.74 12.87 -2.78
CA PHE A 30 -8.82 12.16 -3.65
C PHE A 30 -7.71 13.10 -4.17
N GLN A 31 -8.09 14.24 -4.75
CA GLN A 31 -7.14 15.23 -5.27
C GLN A 31 -6.29 15.87 -4.17
N ASN A 32 -6.90 16.16 -3.01
CA ASN A 32 -6.14 16.68 -1.88
C ASN A 32 -5.02 15.73 -1.46
N ILE A 33 -5.31 14.42 -1.36
CA ILE A 33 -4.30 13.42 -0.99
C ILE A 33 -3.19 13.35 -2.05
N LEU A 34 -3.52 13.39 -3.34
CA LEU A 34 -2.55 13.35 -4.42
C LEU A 34 -1.49 14.48 -4.32
N GLN A 35 -1.87 15.64 -3.79
CA GLN A 35 -1.01 16.83 -3.69
C GLN A 35 -0.23 16.94 -2.36
N LEU A 36 -0.41 16.02 -1.41
CA LEU A 36 0.31 16.07 -0.14
C LEU A 36 1.80 15.77 -0.33
N ALA A 37 2.64 16.40 0.49
CA ALA A 37 4.08 16.33 0.32
C ALA A 37 4.66 15.02 0.85
N THR A 38 4.02 14.42 1.86
CA THR A 38 4.56 13.25 2.56
C THR A 38 3.53 12.15 2.80
N PRO A 39 3.95 10.87 2.83
CA PRO A 39 3.05 9.76 3.18
C PRO A 39 2.45 9.92 4.59
N ARG A 40 3.17 10.57 5.51
CA ARG A 40 2.68 10.86 6.87
C ARG A 40 1.50 11.83 6.84
N GLU A 41 1.57 12.86 6.01
CA GLU A 41 0.48 13.81 5.80
C GLU A 41 -0.74 13.11 5.17
N ALA A 42 -0.53 12.28 4.15
CA ALA A 42 -1.61 11.48 3.55
C ALA A 42 -2.31 10.61 4.59
N PHE A 43 -1.55 9.90 5.41
CA PHE A 43 -2.11 9.10 6.50
C PHE A 43 -2.86 9.95 7.54
N ALA A 44 -2.31 11.10 7.94
CA ALA A 44 -2.93 12.01 8.91
C ALA A 44 -4.24 12.61 8.38
N TYR A 45 -4.27 13.02 7.11
CA TYR A 45 -5.45 13.57 6.43
C TYR A 45 -6.63 12.59 6.48
N VAL A 46 -6.37 11.32 6.19
CA VAL A 46 -7.41 10.29 6.18
C VAL A 46 -7.93 9.97 7.58
N ARG A 47 -7.12 10.18 8.63
CA ARG A 47 -7.57 10.01 10.02
C ARG A 47 -8.57 11.08 10.46
N THR A 48 -8.51 12.28 9.91
CA THR A 48 -9.44 13.38 10.23
C THR A 48 -10.69 13.39 9.36
N HIS A 49 -10.66 12.75 8.18
CA HIS A 49 -11.78 12.71 7.22
C HIS A 49 -12.40 11.31 7.09
N LYS A 50 -12.62 10.61 8.22
CA LYS A 50 -13.12 9.22 8.23
C LYS A 50 -14.50 9.04 7.61
N SER A 51 -15.40 10.01 7.80
CA SER A 51 -16.80 9.94 7.39
C SER A 51 -16.99 9.95 5.86
N ALA A 52 -16.02 10.47 5.12
CA ALA A 52 -16.11 10.58 3.66
C ALA A 52 -15.49 9.39 2.92
N ARG A 53 -15.10 8.33 3.63
CA ARG A 53 -14.54 7.12 3.02
C ARG A 53 -15.63 6.28 2.38
N ARG A 54 -15.25 5.53 1.34
CA ARG A 54 -16.08 4.48 0.75
C ARG A 54 -16.49 3.43 1.80
N PRO A 55 -17.74 2.93 1.76
CA PRO A 55 -18.27 2.03 2.79
C PRO A 55 -17.74 0.60 2.70
N ASP A 56 -17.29 0.17 1.52
CA ASP A 56 -16.78 -1.18 1.20
C ASP A 56 -15.27 -1.31 1.43
N TRP A 57 -14.66 -0.38 2.18
CA TRP A 57 -13.20 -0.33 2.32
C TRP A 57 -12.56 -1.63 2.81
N ASP A 58 -13.21 -2.31 3.75
CA ASP A 58 -12.67 -3.54 4.32
C ASP A 58 -12.63 -4.70 3.31
N ASP A 59 -13.47 -4.67 2.28
CA ASP A 59 -13.53 -5.69 1.22
C ASP A 59 -12.45 -5.46 0.15
N VAL A 60 -12.07 -4.19 -0.08
CA VAL A 60 -11.21 -3.82 -1.22
C VAL A 60 -9.76 -3.49 -0.85
N LYS A 61 -9.47 -3.19 0.42
CA LYS A 61 -8.17 -2.68 0.86
C LYS A 61 -6.99 -3.59 0.49
N ASP A 62 -7.19 -4.90 0.55
CA ASP A 62 -6.14 -5.89 0.27
C ASP A 62 -5.75 -5.90 -1.21
N GLU A 63 -6.75 -5.88 -2.11
CA GLU A 63 -6.53 -5.81 -3.56
C GLU A 63 -5.87 -4.49 -3.96
N ILE A 64 -6.31 -3.38 -3.37
CA ILE A 64 -5.75 -2.05 -3.61
C ILE A 64 -4.29 -1.99 -3.17
N MET A 65 -3.95 -2.56 -2.00
CA MET A 65 -2.57 -2.64 -1.53
C MET A 65 -1.72 -3.51 -2.46
N PHE A 66 -2.23 -4.67 -2.87
CA PHE A 66 -1.55 -5.54 -3.82
C PHE A 66 -1.23 -4.81 -5.13
N LYS A 67 -2.21 -4.12 -5.71
CA LYS A 67 -2.03 -3.34 -6.94
C LYS A 67 -0.98 -2.24 -6.79
N ALA A 68 -0.99 -1.51 -5.66
CA ALA A 68 0.00 -0.48 -5.37
C ALA A 68 1.41 -1.05 -5.24
N CYS A 69 1.57 -2.13 -4.48
CA CYS A 69 2.84 -2.82 -4.31
C CYS A 69 3.34 -3.36 -5.66
N LEU A 70 2.48 -4.03 -6.43
CA LEU A 70 2.83 -4.56 -7.74
C LEU A 70 3.36 -3.46 -8.66
N ALA A 71 2.63 -2.34 -8.79
CA ALA A 71 3.06 -1.19 -9.58
C ALA A 71 4.45 -0.68 -9.15
N LYS A 72 4.67 -0.54 -7.83
CA LYS A 72 5.98 -0.13 -7.27
C LYS A 72 7.10 -1.09 -7.66
N PHE A 73 6.90 -2.39 -7.53
CA PHE A 73 7.96 -3.35 -7.87
C PHE A 73 8.12 -3.55 -9.38
N GLN A 74 7.10 -3.33 -10.20
CA GLN A 74 7.24 -3.35 -11.65
C GLN A 74 8.00 -2.14 -12.19
N GLN A 75 7.75 -0.95 -11.62
CA GLN A 75 8.31 0.31 -12.12
C GLN A 75 9.70 0.64 -11.57
N HIS A 76 10.13 -0.03 -10.50
CA HIS A 76 11.42 0.23 -9.85
C HIS A 76 12.30 -1.04 -9.86
N PRO A 77 13.13 -1.26 -10.90
CA PRO A 77 13.90 -2.50 -11.07
C PRO A 77 14.77 -2.89 -9.88
N LYS A 78 15.44 -1.91 -9.24
CA LYS A 78 16.25 -2.17 -8.04
C LYS A 78 15.42 -2.72 -6.87
N LEU A 79 14.18 -2.25 -6.72
CA LEU A 79 13.26 -2.75 -5.69
C LEU A 79 12.72 -4.13 -6.09
N LYS A 80 12.45 -4.35 -7.38
CA LYS A 80 12.09 -5.68 -7.92
C LYS A 80 13.14 -6.71 -7.54
N GLU A 81 14.39 -6.43 -7.87
CA GLU A 81 15.54 -7.29 -7.55
C GLU A 81 15.65 -7.55 -6.06
N LEU A 82 15.50 -6.51 -5.23
CA LEU A 82 15.52 -6.64 -3.78
C LEU A 82 14.41 -7.59 -3.29
N LEU A 83 13.18 -7.41 -3.78
CA LEU A 83 12.05 -8.29 -3.41
C LEU A 83 12.30 -9.74 -3.87
N LEU A 84 12.78 -9.95 -5.10
CA LEU A 84 13.07 -11.29 -5.61
C LEU A 84 14.21 -11.97 -4.86
N SER A 85 15.23 -11.21 -4.42
CA SER A 85 16.37 -11.74 -3.66
C SER A 85 16.00 -12.29 -2.27
N THR A 86 14.81 -11.98 -1.77
CA THR A 86 14.27 -12.62 -0.57
C THR A 86 14.04 -14.13 -0.76
N GLY A 87 13.96 -14.59 -2.01
CA GLY A 87 13.80 -16.00 -2.37
C GLY A 87 12.43 -16.52 -1.98
N ASP A 88 12.41 -17.55 -1.13
CA ASP A 88 11.17 -18.15 -0.58
C ASP A 88 11.00 -17.84 0.92
N ARG A 89 11.84 -16.93 1.46
CA ARG A 89 11.73 -16.50 2.86
C ARG A 89 10.40 -15.78 3.10
N THR A 90 9.84 -16.02 4.28
CA THR A 90 8.69 -15.27 4.79
C THR A 90 9.07 -13.81 5.02
N ILE A 91 8.23 -12.90 4.54
CA ILE A 91 8.36 -11.46 4.80
C ILE A 91 7.39 -11.09 5.92
N VAL A 92 7.91 -10.44 6.95
CA VAL A 92 7.11 -9.98 8.10
C VAL A 92 7.34 -8.48 8.30
N GLU A 93 6.25 -7.71 8.30
CA GLU A 93 6.28 -6.33 8.79
C GLU A 93 6.18 -6.39 10.31
N HIS A 94 7.23 -5.94 11.01
CA HIS A 94 7.32 -6.06 12.46
C HIS A 94 7.07 -4.71 13.15
N THR A 95 5.90 -4.56 13.79
CA THR A 95 5.55 -3.34 14.53
C THR A 95 4.41 -3.57 15.51
N THR A 96 4.48 -2.91 16.66
CA THR A 96 3.42 -2.93 17.68
C THR A 96 2.22 -2.03 17.36
N ASN A 97 2.34 -1.19 16.32
CA ASN A 97 1.35 -0.16 16.01
C ASN A 97 0.25 -0.62 15.04
N ASP A 98 0.39 -1.80 14.43
CA ASP A 98 -0.54 -2.32 13.43
C ASP A 98 -0.64 -3.85 13.54
N SER A 99 -1.83 -4.37 13.82
CA SER A 99 -2.08 -5.81 13.91
C SER A 99 -2.75 -6.38 12.65
N TYR A 100 -3.10 -5.55 11.67
CA TYR A 100 -3.68 -5.99 10.41
C TYR A 100 -2.62 -6.11 9.33
N TRP A 101 -1.89 -5.02 9.05
CA TRP A 101 -0.87 -5.03 8.01
C TRP A 101 0.44 -5.66 8.50
N ALA A 102 0.69 -5.61 9.81
CA ALA A 102 1.89 -6.12 10.45
C ALA A 102 1.59 -7.22 11.47
N ASP A 103 2.63 -7.69 12.14
CA ASP A 103 2.59 -8.81 13.10
C ASP A 103 2.21 -8.40 14.53
N GLY A 104 1.89 -7.14 14.80
CA GLY A 104 1.56 -6.65 16.13
C GLY A 104 2.74 -6.58 17.10
N GLY A 105 3.97 -6.87 16.67
CA GLY A 105 5.18 -6.86 17.49
C GLY A 105 5.39 -8.11 18.35
N ASP A 106 4.37 -8.95 18.51
CA ASP A 106 4.41 -10.23 19.22
C ASP A 106 4.12 -11.44 18.32
N GLY A 107 3.91 -11.20 17.02
CA GLY A 107 3.59 -12.23 16.04
C GLY A 107 2.10 -12.58 15.93
N THR A 108 1.23 -11.93 16.70
CA THR A 108 -0.23 -12.22 16.70
C THR A 108 -1.00 -11.47 15.60
N GLY A 109 -0.38 -10.45 15.00
CA GLY A 109 -0.96 -9.69 13.90
C GLY A 109 -1.05 -10.51 12.60
N ARG A 110 -1.88 -10.05 11.67
CA ARG A 110 -2.17 -10.77 10.42
C ARG A 110 -1.04 -10.71 9.41
N ASN A 111 -0.11 -9.76 9.55
CA ASN A 111 1.01 -9.56 8.62
C ASN A 111 0.55 -9.47 7.15
N GLN A 112 -0.59 -8.81 6.91
CA GLN A 112 -1.21 -8.77 5.57
C GLN A 112 -0.31 -8.07 4.54
N LEU A 113 0.55 -7.14 4.96
CA LEU A 113 1.53 -6.50 4.09
C LEU A 113 2.61 -7.49 3.66
N GLY A 114 3.19 -8.24 4.60
CA GLY A 114 4.15 -9.30 4.30
C GLY A 114 3.58 -10.34 3.35
N ILE A 115 2.34 -10.79 3.59
CA ILE A 115 1.59 -11.69 2.70
C ILE A 115 1.43 -11.07 1.30
N THR A 116 1.08 -9.79 1.22
CA THR A 116 0.92 -9.06 -0.03
C THR A 116 2.24 -8.98 -0.81
N LEU A 117 3.35 -8.67 -0.14
CA LEU A 117 4.68 -8.63 -0.75
C LEU A 117 5.10 -10.01 -1.30
N MET A 118 4.78 -11.08 -0.58
CA MET A 118 5.03 -12.45 -1.05
C MET A 118 4.17 -12.81 -2.28
N LYS A 119 2.89 -12.37 -2.32
CA LYS A 119 2.03 -12.52 -3.51
C LYS A 119 2.58 -11.75 -4.70
N VAL A 120 3.01 -10.50 -4.51
CA VAL A 120 3.65 -9.69 -5.56
C VAL A 120 4.94 -10.35 -6.05
N ARG A 121 5.78 -10.85 -5.13
CA ARG A 121 6.99 -11.59 -5.48
C ARG A 121 6.68 -12.78 -6.37
N GLN A 122 5.66 -13.57 -6.03
CA GLN A 122 5.24 -14.71 -6.83
C GLN A 122 4.76 -14.28 -8.23
N TYR A 123 3.88 -13.27 -8.30
CA TYR A 123 3.40 -12.73 -9.56
C TYR A 123 4.54 -12.30 -10.49
N LEU A 124 5.57 -11.64 -9.95
CA LEU A 124 6.76 -11.16 -10.69
C LEU A 124 7.75 -12.26 -11.07
N LYS A 125 7.67 -13.45 -10.47
CA LYS A 125 8.41 -14.63 -10.92
C LYS A 125 7.70 -15.30 -12.09
N ASP A 126 6.37 -15.25 -12.09
CA ASP A 126 5.53 -15.93 -13.07
C ASP A 126 5.27 -15.10 -14.35
N ASN A 127 5.58 -13.80 -14.35
CA ASN A 127 5.39 -12.84 -15.46
C ASN A 127 6.61 -11.92 -15.62
#